data_AF-A0A7C7MK50-F1
#
_entry.id   AF-A0A7C7MK50-F1
#
_cell.length_a   1.000
_cell.length_b   1.000
_cell.length_c   1.000
_cell.angle_alpha   90.00
_cell.angle_beta   90.00
_cell.angle_gamma   90.00
#
_symmetry.space_group_name_H-M   'P 1'
#
loop_
_entity.id
_entity.type
_entity.pdbx_description
1 polymer ?
#
loop_
_entity_poly.entity_id
_entity_poly.type
_entity_poly.pdbx_seq_one_letter_code
_entity_poly.pdbx_strand_id
1 'polypeptide(L)'
;MRLYANHIELFIDPDIHLATEDFFQILNTKTTHYDFPIGLLVIRKDKFHQYSIDPLIFMKFKNEFETHLKWYALISPNKLGFENLVYLKQMTNVKVYSFLNYEDALPLLENSDCY
;
A
#
# COMPACT_ATOMS: atom_id res chain seq x y z
N MET A 1 -8.61 6.00 -6.51
CA MET A 1 -7.82 6.33 -5.31
C MET A 1 -8.51 7.43 -4.52
N ARG A 2 -8.36 7.45 -3.20
CA ARG A 2 -8.85 8.53 -2.31
C ARG A 2 -7.69 9.06 -1.47
N LEU A 3 -7.73 10.36 -1.15
CA LEU A 3 -6.68 11.08 -0.43
C LEU A 3 -7.21 11.48 0.95
N TYR A 4 -6.44 11.21 1.99
CA TYR A 4 -6.74 11.59 3.38
C TYR A 4 -5.55 12.36 3.96
N ALA A 5 -5.72 12.96 5.15
CA ALA A 5 -4.69 13.80 5.75
C ALA A 5 -3.34 13.09 5.95
N ASN A 6 -3.36 11.80 6.29
CA ASN A 6 -2.18 11.03 6.69
C ASN A 6 -1.93 9.77 5.84
N HIS A 7 -2.81 9.44 4.90
CA HIS A 7 -2.68 8.28 4.04
C HIS A 7 -3.42 8.42 2.70
N ILE A 8 -3.08 7.52 1.78
CA ILE A 8 -3.76 7.33 0.51
C ILE A 8 -4.46 5.96 0.52
N GLU A 9 -5.69 5.91 0.03
CA GLU A 9 -6.41 4.66 -0.23
C GLU A 9 -6.42 4.32 -1.72
N LEU A 10 -5.79 3.20 -2.06
CA LEU A 10 -5.82 2.62 -3.38
C LEU A 10 -6.84 1.49 -3.43
N PHE A 11 -7.83 1.61 -4.29
CA PHE A 11 -8.83 0.57 -4.52
C PHE A 11 -8.38 -0.26 -5.70
N ILE A 12 -8.15 -1.56 -5.47
CA ILE A 12 -7.73 -2.49 -6.52
C ILE A 12 -8.93 -3.34 -6.92
N ASP A 13 -9.31 -3.20 -8.18
CA ASP A 13 -10.32 -4.02 -8.82
C ASP A 13 -9.74 -5.41 -9.19
N PRO A 14 -10.59 -6.44 -9.26
CA PRO A 14 -10.19 -7.85 -9.32
C PRO A 14 -9.15 -8.24 -10.38
N ASP A 15 -9.06 -7.51 -11.50
CA ASP A 15 -8.16 -7.82 -12.62
C ASP A 15 -6.88 -6.96 -12.68
N ILE A 16 -6.66 -6.10 -11.68
CA ILE A 16 -5.54 -5.15 -11.71
C ILE A 16 -4.31 -5.78 -11.05
N HIS A 17 -3.25 -5.96 -11.84
CA HIS A 17 -1.90 -6.13 -11.34
C HIS A 17 -1.31 -4.76 -11.04
N LEU A 18 -0.73 -4.59 -9.85
CA LEU A 18 -0.01 -3.37 -9.50
C LEU A 18 1.29 -3.34 -10.31
N ALA A 19 1.26 -2.60 -11.42
CA ALA A 19 2.38 -2.46 -12.34
C ALA A 19 3.24 -1.24 -11.97
N THR A 20 4.35 -1.07 -12.68
CA THR A 20 5.26 0.08 -12.49
C THR A 20 4.53 1.41 -12.73
N GLU A 21 3.58 1.45 -13.67
CA GLU A 21 2.81 2.66 -14.00
C GLU A 21 1.91 3.11 -12.84
N ASP A 22 1.23 2.17 -12.19
CA ASP A 22 0.42 2.44 -11.00
C ASP A 22 1.27 2.98 -9.85
N PHE A 23 2.48 2.42 -9.65
CA PHE A 23 3.42 2.93 -8.66
C PHE A 23 3.81 4.39 -8.96
N PHE A 24 4.09 4.73 -10.22
CA PHE A 24 4.40 6.11 -10.58
C PHE A 24 3.19 7.05 -10.40
N GLN A 25 1.97 6.59 -10.65
CA GLN A 25 0.78 7.38 -10.36
C GLN A 25 0.63 7.66 -8.87
N ILE A 26 0.88 6.66 -8.01
CA ILE A 26 0.86 6.82 -6.54
C ILE A 26 1.96 7.79 -6.11
N LEU A 27 3.18 7.62 -6.63
CA LEU A 27 4.31 8.47 -6.31
C LEU A 27 4.06 9.93 -6.72
N ASN A 28 3.57 10.16 -7.94
CA ASN A 28 3.23 11.49 -8.43
C ASN A 28 2.11 12.14 -7.60
N THR A 29 1.09 11.37 -7.23
CA THR A 29 0.02 11.84 -6.37
C THR A 29 0.55 12.22 -4.99
N LYS A 30 1.42 11.36 -4.41
CA LYS A 30 2.08 11.62 -3.14
C LYS A 30 2.85 12.93 -3.21
N THR A 31 3.73 13.10 -4.18
CA THR A 31 4.61 14.28 -4.26
C THR A 31 3.86 15.56 -4.59
N THR A 32 2.69 15.46 -5.23
CA THR A 32 1.83 16.62 -5.53
C THR A 32 1.05 17.10 -4.30
N HIS A 33 0.65 16.21 -3.40
CA HIS A 33 -0.28 16.53 -2.31
C HIS A 33 0.34 16.50 -0.92
N TYR A 34 1.52 15.87 -0.75
CA TYR A 34 2.13 15.63 0.55
C TYR A 34 3.63 15.90 0.54
N ASP A 35 4.06 16.81 1.41
CA ASP A 35 5.47 17.11 1.63
C ASP A 35 6.15 16.04 2.50
N PHE A 36 5.40 15.38 3.38
CA PHE A 36 5.91 14.36 4.31
C PHE A 36 5.62 12.93 3.83
N PRO A 37 6.30 11.90 4.39
CA PRO A 37 5.97 10.51 4.11
C PRO A 37 4.57 10.15 4.62
N ILE A 38 3.83 9.31 3.90
CA ILE A 38 2.41 9.01 4.18
C ILE A 38 2.13 7.51 4.29
N GLY A 39 0.97 7.14 4.83
CA GLY A 39 0.48 5.78 4.74
C GLY A 39 -0.06 5.43 3.35
N LEU A 40 0.11 4.17 2.93
CA LEU A 40 -0.58 3.63 1.75
C LEU A 40 -1.43 2.43 2.16
N LEU A 41 -2.75 2.58 2.03
CA LEU A 41 -3.71 1.52 2.26
C LEU A 41 -4.23 1.00 0.92
N VAL A 42 -3.95 -0.26 0.63
CA VAL A 42 -4.39 -0.94 -0.58
C VAL A 42 -5.57 -1.83 -0.24
N ILE A 43 -6.72 -1.58 -0.89
CA ILE A 43 -8.00 -2.20 -0.58
C ILE A 43 -8.43 -3.05 -1.76
N ARG A 44 -8.51 -4.36 -1.56
CA ARG A 44 -9.04 -5.30 -2.55
C ARG A 44 -10.53 -5.50 -2.35
N LYS A 45 -11.30 -5.29 -3.41
CA LYS A 45 -12.78 -5.40 -3.33
C LYS A 45 -13.32 -6.82 -3.49
N ASP A 46 -12.54 -7.75 -4.07
CA ASP A 46 -13.03 -9.08 -4.44
C ASP A 46 -12.31 -10.23 -3.72
N LYS A 47 -13.10 -11.26 -3.35
CA LYS A 47 -12.75 -12.52 -2.69
C LYS A 47 -12.33 -13.63 -3.65
N PHE A 48 -12.44 -13.45 -4.96
CA PHE A 48 -12.14 -14.54 -5.91
C PHE A 48 -10.85 -14.37 -6.71
N HIS A 49 -10.26 -13.18 -6.68
CA HIS A 49 -9.11 -12.88 -7.53
C HIS A 49 -7.78 -13.05 -6.79
N GLN A 50 -6.69 -13.18 -7.54
CA GLN A 50 -5.32 -13.18 -7.01
C GLN A 50 -4.73 -11.79 -7.19
N TYR A 51 -4.40 -11.13 -6.07
CA TYR A 51 -3.61 -9.91 -6.14
C TYR A 51 -2.16 -10.27 -6.40
N SER A 52 -1.59 -9.66 -7.43
CA SER A 52 -0.18 -9.81 -7.78
C SER A 52 0.44 -8.43 -7.91
N ILE A 53 1.64 -8.32 -7.36
CA ILE A 53 2.52 -7.18 -7.53
C ILE A 53 3.84 -7.73 -8.03
N ASP A 54 4.42 -7.09 -9.04
CA ASP A 54 5.75 -7.46 -9.51
C ASP A 54 6.77 -7.15 -8.40
N PRO A 55 7.43 -8.15 -7.79
CA PRO A 55 8.38 -7.94 -6.71
C PRO A 55 9.58 -7.08 -7.13
N LEU A 56 9.90 -7.02 -8.43
CA LEU A 56 10.99 -6.21 -8.96
C LEU A 56 10.76 -4.71 -8.74
N ILE A 57 9.50 -4.28 -8.63
CA ILE A 57 9.16 -2.87 -8.34
C ILE A 57 9.74 -2.47 -6.98
N PHE A 58 9.66 -3.33 -5.97
CA PHE A 58 10.19 -3.02 -4.63
C PHE A 58 11.71 -2.90 -4.61
N MET A 59 12.39 -3.70 -5.43
CA MET A 59 13.84 -3.63 -5.55
C MET A 59 14.28 -2.40 -6.35
N LYS A 60 13.60 -2.12 -7.46
CA LYS A 60 13.95 -1.02 -8.37
C LYS A 60 13.68 0.35 -7.74
N PHE A 61 12.61 0.47 -6.95
CA PHE A 61 12.15 1.73 -6.37
C PHE A 61 12.20 1.74 -4.83
N LYS A 62 13.11 0.95 -4.26
CA LYS A 62 13.27 0.80 -2.81
C LYS A 62 13.37 2.16 -2.10
N ASN A 63 14.21 3.04 -2.62
CA ASN A 63 14.49 4.34 -1.99
C ASN A 63 13.24 5.21 -2.00
N GLU A 64 12.47 5.19 -3.08
CA GLU A 64 11.22 5.93 -3.22
C GLU A 64 10.18 5.42 -2.22
N PHE A 65 10.04 4.10 -2.06
CA PHE A 65 9.18 3.50 -1.04
C PHE A 65 9.57 3.95 0.37
N GLU A 66 10.85 3.84 0.74
CA GLU A 66 11.32 4.19 2.08
C GLU A 66 11.29 5.70 2.35
N THR A 67 11.47 6.52 1.32
CA THR A 67 11.44 7.99 1.45
C THR A 67 10.01 8.51 1.56
N HIS A 68 9.05 7.88 0.89
CA HIS A 68 7.72 8.45 0.74
C HIS A 68 6.63 7.74 1.52
N LEU A 69 6.85 6.51 1.98
CA LEU A 69 5.86 5.77 2.78
C LEU A 69 6.29 5.62 4.23
N LYS A 70 5.38 5.96 5.15
CA LYS A 70 5.50 5.60 6.58
C LYS A 70 5.19 4.12 6.80
N TRP A 71 4.18 3.63 6.10
CA TRP A 71 3.70 2.25 6.18
C TRP A 71 2.91 1.89 4.93
N TYR A 72 2.81 0.58 4.69
CA TYR A 72 1.99 -0.04 3.66
C TYR A 72 1.04 -1.03 4.31
N ALA A 73 -0.24 -0.99 3.94
CA ALA A 73 -1.24 -1.93 4.44
C ALA A 73 -2.05 -2.52 3.30
N LEU A 74 -2.32 -3.82 3.34
CA LEU A 74 -3.20 -4.50 2.39
C LEU A 74 -4.45 -4.99 3.11
N ILE A 75 -5.62 -4.55 2.69
CA ILE A 75 -6.91 -5.13 3.05
C ILE A 75 -7.32 -6.11 1.95
N SER A 76 -7.45 -7.38 2.33
CA SER A 76 -7.88 -8.43 1.41
C SER A 76 -8.85 -9.40 2.09
N PRO A 77 -10.05 -9.61 1.54
CA PRO A 77 -11.07 -10.44 2.18
C PRO A 77 -10.76 -11.94 2.11
N ASN A 78 -9.78 -12.32 1.30
CA ASN A 78 -9.11 -13.62 1.31
C ASN A 78 -7.62 -13.37 1.60
N LYS A 79 -6.91 -14.27 2.27
CA LYS A 79 -5.48 -14.06 2.60
C LYS A 79 -4.56 -14.01 1.37
N LEU A 80 -5.10 -14.10 0.15
CA LEU A 80 -4.33 -14.04 -1.09
C LEU A 80 -3.66 -12.67 -1.23
N GLY A 81 -2.43 -12.67 -1.72
CA GLY A 81 -1.60 -11.48 -1.84
C GLY A 81 -0.85 -11.09 -0.56
N PHE A 82 -1.14 -11.72 0.59
CA PHE A 82 -0.36 -11.49 1.82
C PHE A 82 1.05 -12.06 1.67
N GLU A 83 1.20 -13.14 0.92
CA GLU A 83 2.48 -13.72 0.52
C GLU A 83 3.36 -12.70 -0.21
N ASN A 84 2.76 -11.84 -1.04
CA ASN A 84 3.52 -10.83 -1.78
C ASN A 84 4.07 -9.72 -0.87
N LEU A 85 3.47 -9.52 0.31
CA LEU A 85 3.97 -8.58 1.31
C LEU A 85 5.29 -9.04 1.92
N VAL A 86 5.63 -10.33 1.83
CA VAL A 86 6.94 -10.84 2.27
C VAL A 86 8.06 -10.17 1.48
N TYR A 87 7.87 -9.98 0.17
CA TYR A 87 8.86 -9.30 -0.66
C TYR A 87 9.03 -7.84 -0.25
N LEU A 88 7.93 -7.12 0.01
CA LEU A 88 8.02 -5.73 0.47
C LEU A 88 8.77 -5.62 1.81
N LYS A 89 8.50 -6.55 2.75
CA LYS A 89 9.18 -6.62 4.05
C LYS A 89 10.66 -6.99 3.95
N GLN A 90 11.04 -7.81 2.97
CA GLN A 90 12.42 -8.24 2.78
C GLN A 90 13.26 -7.21 2.01
N MET A 91 12.64 -6.52 1.05
CA MET A 91 13.33 -5.62 0.14
C MET A 91 13.41 -4.18 0.68
N THR A 92 12.48 -3.79 1.56
CA THR A 92 12.37 -2.42 2.09
C THR A 92 12.24 -2.38 3.61
N ASN A 93 12.58 -1.25 4.21
CA ASN A 93 12.37 -0.95 5.63
C ASN A 93 10.96 -0.42 5.95
N VAL A 94 10.06 -0.38 4.96
CA VAL A 94 8.70 0.12 5.14
C VAL A 94 7.93 -0.83 6.07
N LYS A 95 7.19 -0.28 7.04
CA LYS A 95 6.32 -1.09 7.91
C LYS A 95 5.16 -1.65 7.10
N VAL A 96 4.96 -2.96 7.13
CA VAL A 96 3.94 -3.63 6.31
C VAL A 96 2.91 -4.36 7.15
N TYR A 97 1.63 -4.06 6.89
CA TYR A 97 0.47 -4.60 7.57
C TYR A 97 -0.46 -5.32 6.58
N SER A 98 -1.27 -6.24 7.10
CA SER A 98 -2.25 -6.98 6.31
C SER A 98 -3.50 -7.24 7.14
N PHE A 99 -4.66 -6.97 6.58
CA PHE A 99 -5.95 -7.02 7.26
C PHE A 99 -6.98 -7.76 6.41
N LEU A 100 -7.92 -8.46 7.06
CA LEU A 100 -8.97 -9.18 6.34
C LEU A 100 -10.16 -8.28 5.99
N ASN A 101 -10.33 -7.21 6.74
CA ASN A 101 -11.41 -6.25 6.59
C ASN A 101 -10.87 -4.84 6.89
N TYR A 102 -11.68 -3.83 6.60
CA TYR A 102 -11.26 -2.43 6.73
C TYR A 102 -11.25 -1.99 8.20
N GLU A 103 -12.18 -2.52 8.99
CA GLU A 103 -12.36 -2.22 10.40
C GLU A 103 -11.10 -2.57 11.22
N ASP A 104 -10.43 -3.66 10.87
CA ASP A 104 -9.16 -4.07 11.50
C ASP A 104 -8.02 -3.07 11.24
N ALA A 105 -8.11 -2.28 10.18
CA ALA A 105 -7.10 -1.27 9.83
C ALA A 105 -7.34 0.07 10.54
N LEU A 106 -8.52 0.33 11.11
CA LEU A 106 -8.86 1.59 11.76
C LEU A 106 -7.83 2.05 12.80
N PRO A 107 -7.31 1.17 13.69
CA PRO A 107 -6.31 1.59 14.67
C PRO A 107 -5.02 2.11 14.02
N LEU A 108 -4.64 1.62 12.83
CA LEU A 108 -3.48 2.11 12.09
C LEU A 108 -3.73 3.52 11.53
N LEU A 109 -4.95 3.76 11.04
CA LEU A 109 -5.37 5.04 10.46
C LEU A 109 -5.51 6.12 11.53
N GLU A 110 -6.02 5.77 12.71
CA GLU A 110 -6.25 6.67 13.84
C GLU A 110 -4.96 7.00 14.61
N ASN A 111 -4.01 6.07 14.73
CA ASN A 111 -2.73 6.31 15.41
C ASN A 111 -1.71 7.12 14.59
N SER A 112 -2.07 7.52 13.36
CA SER A 112 -1.17 8.29 12.49
C SER A 112 -1.07 9.78 12.85
N ASP A 113 -1.81 10.23 13.88
CA ASP A 113 -1.93 11.64 14.30
C ASP A 113 -1.17 12.00 15.62
N CYS A 114 -0.21 11.19 16.07
CA CYS A 114 0.57 11.51 17.27
C CYS A 114 2.09 11.47 17.03
N TYR A 115 2.70 12.65 17.24
CA TYR A 115 4.12 13.06 17.26
C TYR A 115 4.72 13.59 15.95
#